data_AF-A0A352F4G1-F1
#
_entry.id   AF-A0A352F4G1-F1
#
_cell.length_a   1.000
_cell.length_b   1.000
_cell.length_c   1.000
_cell.angle_alpha   90.00
_cell.angle_beta   90.00
_cell.angle_gamma   90.00
#
_symmetry.space_group_name_H-M   'P 1'
#
loop_
_entity.id
_entity.type
_entity.pdbx_description
1 polymer ?
#
loop_
_entity_poly.entity_id
_entity_poly.type
_entity_poly.pdbx_seq_one_letter_code
_entity_poly.pdbx_strand_id
1 'polypeptide(L)'
;MITLAIIAIVTTFGILGIRTARAETRVQNSTRRFALYVEKARGDSIRRHAAPGSEAFVQTFGEGTTTFNVRMDFDGSGTLQTRTFSLDSGVSFNNVAQTATFDWRGRVVERLVFQIINEARSLPVDVSGSGDITVNDQVFSDDEIPGITLAAVTNDVVPDATPTPTPTPTPT
;
A
#
# COMPACT_ATOMS: atom_id res chain seq x y z
N MET A 1 38.02 -39.92 15.51
CA MET A 1 37.23 -39.83 14.26
C MET A 1 35.77 -39.48 14.50
N ILE A 2 35.08 -40.09 15.47
CA ILE A 2 33.66 -39.80 15.77
C ILE A 2 33.42 -38.34 16.19
N THR A 3 34.30 -37.76 17.01
CA THR A 3 34.18 -36.35 17.47
C THR A 3 34.22 -35.35 16.32
N LEU A 4 35.12 -35.55 15.35
CA LEU A 4 35.22 -34.69 14.16
C LEU A 4 33.97 -34.78 13.28
N ALA A 5 33.38 -35.99 13.15
CA ALA A 5 32.14 -36.18 12.40
C ALA A 5 30.96 -35.43 13.06
N ILE A 6 30.84 -35.50 14.39
CA ILE A 6 29.77 -34.80 15.12
C ILE A 6 29.94 -33.28 15.00
N ILE A 7 31.16 -32.76 15.16
CA ILE A 7 31.44 -31.32 15.02
C ILE A 7 31.07 -30.84 13.61
N ALA A 8 31.40 -31.62 12.57
CA ALA A 8 31.06 -31.27 11.20
C ALA A 8 29.55 -31.15 11.01
N ILE A 9 28.77 -32.14 11.47
CA ILE A 9 27.30 -32.15 11.37
C ILE A 9 26.68 -30.94 12.09
N VAL A 10 27.07 -30.70 13.34
CA VAL A 10 26.54 -29.57 14.14
C VAL A 10 26.90 -28.23 13.50
N THR A 11 28.10 -28.10 12.96
CA THR A 11 28.54 -26.88 12.28
C THR A 11 27.71 -26.60 11.03
N THR A 12 27.40 -27.63 10.23
CA THR A 12 26.54 -27.48 9.04
C THR A 12 25.13 -27.00 9.41
N PHE A 13 24.49 -27.62 10.41
CA PHE A 13 23.17 -27.18 10.88
C PHE A 13 23.21 -25.75 11.46
N GLY A 14 24.28 -25.41 12.18
CA GLY A 14 24.49 -24.06 12.70
C GLY A 14 24.57 -23.01 11.58
N ILE A 15 25.34 -23.28 10.53
CA ILE A 15 25.45 -22.36 9.38
C ILE A 15 24.11 -22.20 8.65
N LEU A 16 23.36 -23.29 8.47
CA LEU A 16 22.06 -23.24 7.80
C LEU A 16 21.05 -22.40 8.59
N GLY A 17 20.98 -22.59 9.91
CA GLY A 17 20.12 -21.80 10.80
C GLY A 17 20.46 -20.30 10.82
N ILE A 18 21.75 -19.95 10.74
CA ILE A 18 22.17 -18.54 10.67
C ILE A 18 21.73 -17.91 9.35
N ARG A 19 21.79 -18.64 8.22
CA ARG A 19 21.38 -18.12 6.91
C ARG A 19 19.89 -17.84 6.87
N THR A 20 19.06 -18.78 7.33
CA THR A 20 17.60 -18.61 7.37
C THR A 20 17.18 -17.47 8.29
N ALA A 21 17.73 -17.38 9.50
CA ALA A 21 17.41 -16.29 10.44
C ALA A 21 17.78 -14.90 9.87
N ARG A 22 18.93 -14.80 9.17
CA ARG A 22 19.31 -13.56 8.49
C ARG A 22 18.37 -13.23 7.34
N ALA A 23 17.94 -14.22 6.57
CA ALA A 23 16.95 -14.02 5.52
C ALA A 23 15.65 -13.48 6.10
N GLU A 24 15.09 -14.12 7.12
CA GLU A 24 13.86 -13.68 7.80
C GLU A 24 13.94 -12.24 8.31
N THR A 25 15.07 -11.87 8.91
CA THR A 25 15.27 -10.50 9.39
C THR A 25 15.26 -9.48 8.24
N ARG A 26 15.88 -9.80 7.09
CA ARG A 26 15.90 -8.91 5.91
C ARG A 26 14.49 -8.68 5.36
N VAL A 27 13.69 -9.74 5.19
CA VAL A 27 12.32 -9.59 4.68
C VAL A 27 11.46 -8.83 5.67
N GLN A 28 11.59 -9.06 6.97
CA GLN A 28 10.82 -8.34 8.00
C GLN A 28 11.17 -6.85 8.05
N ASN A 29 12.46 -6.50 8.01
CA ASN A 29 12.91 -5.10 7.98
C ASN A 29 12.45 -4.38 6.72
N SER A 30 12.61 -5.03 5.56
CA SER A 30 12.17 -4.49 4.27
C SER A 30 10.65 -4.28 4.24
N THR A 31 9.89 -5.24 4.76
CA THR A 31 8.42 -5.15 4.86
C THR A 31 7.98 -4.00 5.73
N ARG A 32 8.56 -3.86 6.94
CA ARG A 32 8.25 -2.74 7.85
C ARG A 32 8.65 -1.40 7.26
N ARG A 33 9.81 -1.32 6.59
CA ARG A 33 10.28 -0.10 5.93
C ARG A 33 9.35 0.29 4.78
N PHE A 34 8.92 -0.66 3.96
CA PHE A 34 7.95 -0.43 2.91
C PHE A 34 6.62 0.09 3.49
N ALA A 35 6.04 -0.62 4.46
CA ALA A 35 4.79 -0.21 5.12
C ALA A 35 4.89 1.19 5.76
N LEU A 36 6.04 1.52 6.35
CA LEU A 36 6.30 2.87 6.87
C LEU A 36 6.22 3.94 5.78
N TYR A 37 6.72 3.68 4.57
CA TYR A 37 6.60 4.64 3.48
C TYR A 37 5.18 4.73 2.93
N VAL A 38 4.44 3.63 2.92
CA VAL A 38 3.01 3.65 2.58
C VAL A 38 2.24 4.53 3.56
N GLU A 39 2.46 4.36 4.87
CA GLU A 39 1.82 5.19 5.90
C GLU A 39 2.25 6.67 5.80
N LYS A 40 3.53 6.93 5.49
CA LYS A 40 4.02 8.30 5.28
C LYS A 40 3.37 8.96 4.06
N ALA A 41 3.22 8.24 2.96
CA ALA A 41 2.51 8.75 1.79
C ALA A 41 1.05 9.06 2.13
N ARG A 42 0.36 8.16 2.84
CA ARG A 42 -1.01 8.39 3.33
C ARG A 42 -1.11 9.64 4.18
N GLY A 43 -0.27 9.74 5.21
CA GLY A 43 -0.23 10.89 6.10
C GLY A 43 0.08 12.21 5.39
N ASP A 44 0.93 12.17 4.35
CA ASP A 44 1.24 13.35 3.55
C ASP A 44 0.05 13.83 2.71
N SER A 45 -0.68 12.92 2.06
CA SER A 45 -1.92 13.27 1.33
C SER A 45 -2.96 13.90 2.24
N ILE A 46 -3.15 13.36 3.46
CA ILE A 46 -4.07 13.91 4.45
C ILE A 46 -3.62 15.29 4.90
N ARG A 47 -2.35 15.42 5.32
CA ARG A 47 -1.78 16.67 5.84
C ARG A 47 -1.88 17.81 4.83
N ARG A 48 -1.60 17.54 3.55
CA ARG A 48 -1.66 18.54 2.48
C ARG A 48 -3.07 18.72 1.90
N HIS A 49 -4.03 17.91 2.33
CA HIS A 49 -5.37 17.88 1.75
C HIS A 49 -5.33 17.74 0.23
N ALA A 50 -4.67 16.67 -0.24
CA ALA A 50 -4.33 16.49 -1.65
C ALA A 50 -5.54 16.63 -2.59
N ALA A 51 -5.47 17.60 -3.51
CA ALA A 51 -6.40 17.70 -4.62
C ALA A 51 -6.13 16.60 -5.67
N PRO A 52 -7.12 16.25 -6.50
CA PRO A 52 -6.92 15.33 -7.61
C PRO A 52 -5.69 15.69 -8.47
N GLY A 53 -4.77 14.74 -8.66
CA GLY A 53 -3.50 14.91 -9.36
C GLY A 53 -2.32 15.40 -8.50
N SER A 54 -2.54 15.69 -7.22
CA SER A 54 -1.52 16.07 -6.22
C SER A 54 -1.48 15.12 -5.02
N GLU A 55 -1.88 13.88 -5.24
CA GLU A 55 -1.81 12.78 -4.28
C GLU A 55 -0.38 12.31 -4.05
N ALA A 56 -0.11 11.89 -2.81
CA ALA A 56 1.03 11.06 -2.50
C ALA A 56 0.75 9.61 -2.90
N PHE A 57 1.80 8.91 -3.32
CA PHE A 57 1.67 7.51 -3.72
C PHE A 57 2.90 6.68 -3.42
N VAL A 58 2.70 5.36 -3.36
CA VAL A 58 3.77 4.35 -3.40
C VAL A 58 3.55 3.44 -4.59
N GLN A 59 4.58 3.23 -5.40
CA GLN A 59 4.53 2.45 -6.64
C GLN A 59 5.57 1.34 -6.65
N THR A 60 5.16 0.12 -6.98
CA THR A 60 6.04 -1.02 -7.27
C THR A 60 6.12 -1.27 -8.77
N PHE A 61 7.15 -2.00 -9.21
CA PHE A 61 7.47 -2.18 -10.64
C PHE A 61 7.24 -3.61 -11.14
N GLY A 62 6.61 -4.46 -10.34
CA GLY A 62 6.30 -5.85 -10.71
C GLY A 62 7.15 -6.89 -10.00
N GLU A 63 6.98 -8.14 -10.42
CA GLU A 63 7.57 -9.31 -9.79
C GLU A 63 9.11 -9.30 -9.93
N GLY A 64 9.79 -9.72 -8.86
CA GLY A 64 11.25 -9.79 -8.81
C GLY A 64 11.95 -8.43 -8.66
N THR A 65 11.20 -7.33 -8.66
CA THR A 65 11.78 -6.00 -8.47
C THR A 65 12.15 -5.76 -7.01
N THR A 66 13.23 -5.02 -6.79
CA THR A 66 13.81 -4.76 -5.46
C THR A 66 13.71 -3.29 -5.05
N THR A 67 13.04 -2.49 -5.87
CA THR A 67 12.90 -1.05 -5.67
C THR A 67 11.45 -0.62 -5.78
N PHE A 68 11.12 0.49 -5.15
CA PHE A 68 9.80 1.12 -5.23
C PHE A 68 9.95 2.64 -5.19
N ASN A 69 8.99 3.33 -5.81
CA ASN A 69 8.92 4.79 -5.76
C ASN A 69 7.95 5.23 -4.68
N VAL A 70 8.30 6.32 -4.00
CA VAL A 70 7.42 7.03 -3.08
C VAL A 70 7.37 8.47 -3.53
N ARG A 71 6.17 8.96 -3.83
CA ARG A 71 5.91 10.37 -4.09
C ARG A 71 5.23 10.97 -2.88
N MET A 72 5.86 11.96 -2.26
CA MET A 72 5.30 12.76 -1.17
C MET A 72 6.08 14.06 -1.01
N ASP A 73 5.59 14.96 -0.18
CA ASP A 73 6.33 16.15 0.25
C ASP A 73 7.32 15.78 1.37
N PHE A 74 8.55 15.44 0.98
CA PHE A 74 9.57 14.94 1.90
C PHE A 74 10.14 15.99 2.85
N ASP A 75 10.11 17.27 2.46
CA ASP A 75 10.73 18.38 3.18
C ASP A 75 9.70 19.34 3.79
N GLY A 76 8.41 19.11 3.58
CA GLY A 76 7.35 19.95 4.11
C GLY A 76 7.16 21.25 3.32
N SER A 77 7.74 21.35 2.12
CA SER A 77 7.68 22.54 1.26
C SER A 77 6.35 22.74 0.55
N GLY A 78 5.46 21.73 0.59
CA GLY A 78 4.24 21.67 -0.21
C GLY A 78 4.46 21.17 -1.65
N THR A 79 5.71 20.91 -2.05
CA THR A 79 6.04 20.38 -3.38
C THR A 79 6.28 18.88 -3.33
N LEU A 80 5.57 18.13 -4.18
CA LEU A 80 5.73 16.69 -4.28
C LEU A 80 7.05 16.31 -4.94
N GLN A 81 7.79 15.41 -4.30
CA GLN A 81 9.00 14.81 -4.85
C GLN A 81 8.82 13.30 -4.94
N THR A 82 9.38 12.68 -5.98
CA THR A 82 9.43 11.21 -6.08
C THR A 82 10.82 10.74 -5.73
N ARG A 83 10.95 9.81 -4.79
CA ARG A 83 12.21 9.17 -4.43
C ARG A 83 12.09 7.67 -4.57
N THR A 84 13.16 7.04 -5.05
CA THR A 84 13.26 5.60 -5.17
C THR A 84 13.94 5.03 -3.93
N PHE A 85 13.36 3.96 -3.40
CA PHE A 85 13.91 3.21 -2.28
C PHE A 85 14.14 1.76 -2.69
N SER A 86 15.12 1.13 -2.05
CA SER A 86 15.45 -0.28 -2.26
C SER A 86 15.07 -1.12 -1.03
N LEU A 87 14.65 -2.35 -1.29
CA LEU A 87 14.57 -3.42 -0.31
C LEU A 87 15.98 -3.94 0.01
N ASP A 88 16.09 -4.73 1.08
CA ASP A 88 17.36 -5.37 1.43
C ASP A 88 17.74 -6.44 0.39
N SER A 89 19.03 -6.80 0.35
CA SER A 89 19.53 -7.83 -0.56
C SER A 89 18.82 -9.18 -0.36
N GLY A 90 18.44 -9.80 -1.49
CA GLY A 90 17.69 -11.06 -1.51
C GLY A 90 16.21 -10.93 -1.14
N VAL A 91 15.68 -9.69 -1.09
CA VAL A 91 14.25 -9.41 -0.90
C VAL A 91 13.68 -8.75 -2.15
N SER A 92 12.51 -9.19 -2.60
CA SER A 92 11.84 -8.66 -3.80
C SER A 92 10.33 -8.61 -3.64
N PHE A 93 9.66 -7.87 -4.52
CA PHE A 93 8.20 -7.94 -4.65
C PHE A 93 7.77 -9.19 -5.42
N ASN A 94 6.59 -9.73 -5.10
CA ASN A 94 5.98 -10.90 -5.76
C ASN A 94 4.57 -10.59 -6.31
N ASN A 95 4.34 -9.34 -6.72
CA ASN A 95 3.07 -8.92 -7.32
C ASN A 95 3.34 -8.29 -8.67
N VAL A 96 2.28 -8.20 -9.46
CA VAL A 96 2.22 -7.31 -10.61
C VAL A 96 2.45 -5.85 -10.15
N ALA A 97 2.99 -5.02 -11.04
CA ALA A 97 3.22 -3.61 -10.77
C ALA A 97 1.91 -2.94 -10.37
N GLN A 98 1.91 -2.21 -9.26
CA GLN A 98 0.72 -1.54 -8.72
C GLN A 98 1.12 -0.27 -7.97
N THR A 99 0.17 0.65 -7.84
CA THR A 99 0.36 1.95 -7.20
C THR A 99 -0.72 2.19 -6.16
N ALA A 100 -0.32 2.41 -4.91
CA ALA A 100 -1.20 2.91 -3.85
C ALA A 100 -1.19 4.44 -3.89
N THR A 101 -2.27 5.04 -4.39
CA THR A 101 -2.48 6.49 -4.45
C THR A 101 -3.50 6.90 -3.40
N PHE A 102 -3.13 7.83 -2.53
CA PHE A 102 -3.95 8.24 -1.39
C PHE A 102 -4.66 9.58 -1.64
N ASP A 103 -5.99 9.60 -1.48
CA ASP A 103 -6.75 10.85 -1.53
C ASP A 103 -6.55 11.72 -0.27
N TRP A 104 -7.19 12.90 -0.21
CA TRP A 104 -7.12 13.81 0.94
C TRP A 104 -7.66 13.21 2.26
N ARG A 105 -8.39 12.10 2.20
CA ARG A 105 -8.90 11.35 3.36
C ARG A 105 -7.98 10.18 3.73
N GLY A 106 -6.92 9.96 2.95
CA GLY A 106 -6.00 8.85 3.10
C GLY A 106 -6.55 7.52 2.59
N ARG A 107 -7.55 7.53 1.72
CA ARG A 107 -8.16 6.34 1.12
C ARG A 107 -7.50 6.00 -0.20
N VAL A 108 -7.62 4.75 -0.61
CA VAL A 108 -7.23 4.25 -1.94
C VAL A 108 -8.49 3.85 -2.71
N VAL A 109 -8.42 3.90 -4.05
CA VAL A 109 -9.57 3.56 -4.92
C VAL A 109 -9.96 2.09 -4.77
N GLU A 110 -8.95 1.23 -4.72
CA GLU A 110 -9.09 -0.21 -4.56
C GLU A 110 -8.13 -0.68 -3.49
N ARG A 111 -8.52 -1.77 -2.84
CA ARG A 111 -7.67 -2.53 -1.92
C ARG A 111 -6.41 -3.01 -2.63
N LEU A 112 -5.26 -2.91 -1.96
CA LEU A 112 -3.96 -3.33 -2.51
C LEU A 112 -3.20 -4.21 -1.53
N VAL A 113 -2.64 -5.31 -2.03
CA VAL A 113 -1.78 -6.21 -1.26
C VAL A 113 -0.39 -6.26 -1.90
N PHE A 114 0.63 -5.89 -1.15
CA PHE A 114 2.03 -5.97 -1.54
C PHE A 114 2.71 -7.15 -0.84
N GLN A 115 3.06 -8.15 -1.63
CA GLN A 115 3.80 -9.33 -1.23
C GLN A 115 5.30 -9.08 -1.35
N ILE A 116 5.98 -9.12 -0.21
CA ILE A 116 7.43 -8.95 -0.11
C ILE A 116 8.01 -10.30 0.29
N ILE A 117 8.94 -10.81 -0.52
CA ILE A 117 9.41 -12.19 -0.44
C ILE A 117 10.92 -12.28 -0.36
N ASN A 118 11.39 -13.41 0.18
CA ASN A 118 12.74 -13.90 -0.01
C ASN A 118 12.76 -15.44 -0.01
N GLU A 119 13.96 -16.03 0.04
CA GLU A 119 14.18 -17.47 0.11
C GLU A 119 13.58 -18.20 1.32
N ALA A 120 13.22 -17.47 2.39
CA ALA A 120 12.74 -18.04 3.65
C ALA A 120 11.23 -17.83 3.88
N ARG A 121 10.70 -16.65 3.52
CA ARG A 121 9.35 -16.24 3.88
C ARG A 121 8.75 -15.23 2.90
N SER A 122 7.43 -15.20 2.91
CA SER A 122 6.58 -14.25 2.19
C SER A 122 5.79 -13.44 3.22
N LEU A 123 5.85 -12.11 3.14
CA LEU A 123 5.16 -11.19 4.06
C LEU A 123 4.26 -10.24 3.27
N PRO A 124 2.94 -10.23 3.54
CA PRO A 124 2.03 -9.26 2.95
C PRO A 124 2.08 -7.93 3.70
N VAL A 125 1.96 -6.84 2.95
CA VAL A 125 1.54 -5.51 3.42
C VAL A 125 0.22 -5.22 2.73
N ASP A 126 -0.84 -5.12 3.51
CA ASP A 126 -2.19 -4.90 3.02
C ASP A 126 -2.61 -3.45 3.26
N VAL A 127 -3.29 -2.88 2.27
CA VAL A 127 -3.84 -1.53 2.28
C VAL A 127 -5.32 -1.65 1.97
N SER A 128 -6.16 -1.41 2.96
CA SER A 128 -7.62 -1.46 2.81
C SER A 128 -8.13 -0.29 1.96
N GLY A 129 -9.39 -0.35 1.48
CA GLY A 129 -10.01 0.77 0.77
C GLY A 129 -10.14 2.03 1.64
N SER A 130 -10.34 1.85 2.95
CA SER A 130 -10.31 2.95 3.94
C SER A 130 -8.93 3.58 4.14
N GLY A 131 -7.87 2.91 3.67
CA GLY A 131 -6.48 3.35 3.81
C GLY A 131 -5.78 2.86 5.07
N ASP A 132 -6.30 1.83 5.73
CA ASP A 132 -5.62 1.19 6.85
C ASP A 132 -4.49 0.30 6.33
N ILE A 133 -3.32 0.39 6.96
CA ILE A 133 -2.13 -0.38 6.57
C ILE A 133 -1.85 -1.44 7.62
N THR A 134 -1.86 -2.70 7.22
CA THR A 134 -1.53 -3.85 8.06
C THR A 134 -0.31 -4.59 7.50
N VAL A 135 0.48 -5.17 8.41
CA VAL A 135 1.73 -5.87 8.08
C VAL A 135 1.68 -7.26 8.65
N ASN A 136 2.01 -8.26 7.83
CA ASN A 136 2.04 -9.66 8.23
C ASN A 136 0.68 -10.19 8.72
N ASP A 137 -0.40 -9.50 8.36
CA ASP A 137 -1.76 -9.96 8.52
C ASP A 137 -2.58 -9.47 7.33
N GLN A 138 -3.58 -10.24 6.95
CA GLN A 138 -4.50 -9.94 5.86
C GLN A 138 -5.88 -9.88 6.49
N VAL A 139 -6.27 -8.69 6.96
CA VAL A 139 -7.55 -8.48 7.64
C VAL A 139 -8.50 -7.79 6.68
N PHE A 140 -9.63 -8.44 6.42
CA PHE A 140 -10.53 -8.10 5.33
C PHE A 140 -11.87 -7.57 5.85
N SER A 141 -11.85 -6.53 6.68
CA SER A 141 -13.07 -6.00 7.29
C SER A 141 -14.09 -5.45 6.28
N ASP A 142 -13.62 -5.01 5.10
CA ASP A 142 -14.50 -4.55 4.02
C ASP A 142 -15.28 -5.71 3.37
N ASP A 143 -14.69 -6.92 3.32
CA ASP A 143 -15.33 -8.12 2.74
C ASP A 143 -16.37 -8.75 3.70
N GLU A 144 -16.32 -8.37 4.98
CA GLU A 144 -17.30 -8.78 6.00
C GLU A 144 -18.61 -7.97 5.94
N ILE A 145 -18.63 -6.85 5.21
CA ILE A 145 -19.83 -6.01 5.06
C ILE A 145 -20.67 -6.54 3.89
N PRO A 146 -21.89 -7.06 4.13
CA PRO A 146 -22.75 -7.54 3.06
C PRO A 146 -23.08 -6.42 2.07
N GLY A 147 -22.98 -6.72 0.77
CA GLY A 147 -23.33 -5.79 -0.28
C GLY A 147 -24.76 -5.27 -0.11
N ILE A 148 -24.92 -3.95 -0.09
CA ILE A 148 -26.22 -3.30 0.06
C ILE A 148 -26.94 -3.39 -1.29
N THR A 149 -27.98 -4.22 -1.37
CA THR A 149 -28.86 -4.24 -2.54
C THR A 149 -29.87 -3.11 -2.37
N LEU A 150 -29.64 -1.98 -3.04
CA LEU A 150 -30.62 -0.90 -3.12
C LEU A 150 -31.83 -1.41 -3.90
N ALA A 151 -32.99 -1.52 -3.24
CA ALA A 151 -34.24 -1.76 -3.95
C ALA A 151 -34.56 -0.53 -4.80
N ALA A 152 -34.67 -0.71 -6.12
CA ALA A 152 -35.16 0.35 -6.99
C ALA A 152 -36.65 0.57 -6.69
N VAL A 153 -36.97 1.60 -5.90
CA VAL A 153 -38.35 2.02 -5.66
C VAL A 153 -38.74 2.98 -6.78
N THR A 154 -39.66 2.53 -7.64
CA THR A 154 -40.26 3.38 -8.67
C THR A 154 -41.00 4.55 -7.98
N ASN A 155 -40.72 5.79 -8.39
CA ASN A 155 -41.27 7.05 -7.86
C ASN A 155 -40.66 7.62 -6.56
N ASP A 156 -39.47 7.18 -6.15
CA ASP A 156 -38.77 7.75 -4.97
C ASP A 156 -38.08 9.10 -5.27
N VAL A 157 -37.83 9.39 -6.54
CA VAL A 157 -37.31 10.70 -6.97
C VAL A 157 -38.47 11.48 -7.57
N VAL A 158 -39.00 12.46 -6.84
CA VAL A 158 -39.78 13.53 -7.47
C VAL A 158 -38.77 14.34 -8.29
N PRO A 159 -38.87 14.37 -9.64
CA PRO A 159 -38.00 15.23 -10.42
C PRO A 159 -38.28 16.67 -9.98
N ASP A 160 -37.23 17.36 -9.52
CA ASP A 160 -37.35 18.77 -9.20
C ASP A 160 -37.86 19.50 -10.46
N ALA A 161 -38.82 20.39 -10.29
CA ALA A 161 -39.39 21.09 -11.41
C ALA A 161 -38.28 21.95 -12.03
N THR A 162 -37.93 21.67 -13.29
CA THR A 162 -36.98 22.49 -14.04
C THR A 162 -37.38 23.96 -13.88
N PRO A 163 -36.54 24.83 -13.29
CA PRO A 163 -36.92 26.22 -13.09
C PRO A 163 -37.11 26.87 -14.46
N THR A 164 -38.33 27.35 -14.73
CA THR A 164 -38.61 28.15 -15.92
C THR A 164 -37.84 29.47 -15.81
N PRO A 165 -36.94 29.82 -16.74
CA PRO A 165 -36.23 31.09 -16.68
C PRO A 165 -37.23 32.24 -16.88
N THR A 166 -37.35 33.12 -15.88
CA THR A 166 -38.07 34.39 -16.03
C THR A 166 -37.24 35.32 -16.92
N PRO A 167 -37.81 35.92 -17.98
CA PRO A 167 -37.08 36.87 -18.81
C PRO A 167 -36.61 38.07 -17.96
N THR A 168 -35.32 38.37 -18.04
CA THR A 168 -34.74 39.58 -17.45
C THR A 168 -35.34 40.81 -18.15
N PRO A 169 -35.85 41.81 -17.41
CA PRO A 169 -36.39 43.02 -18.03
C PRO A 169 -35.30 43.77 -18.79
N THR A 170 -35.60 44.20 -20.01
CA THR A 170 -34.72 45.07 -20.81
C THR A 170 -34.70 46.46 -20.19
N PRO A 171 -33.52 47.03 -19.85
CA PRO A 171 -33.44 48.40 -19.35
C PRO A 171 -33.80 49.41 -20.47
N THR A 172 -34.74 50.32 -20.16
CA THR A 172 -35.07 51.53 -20.95
C THR A 172 -34.18 52.71 -20.58
#